data_AF-A0A1F5FHN0-F1
#
_entry.id   AF-A0A1F5FHN0-F1
#
_cell.length_a   1.000
_cell.length_b   1.000
_cell.length_c   1.000
_cell.angle_alpha   90.00
_cell.angle_beta   90.00
_cell.angle_gamma   90.00
#
_symmetry.space_group_name_H-M   'P 1'
#
loop_
_entity.id
_entity.type
_entity.pdbx_description
1 polymer ?
#
loop_
_entity_poly.entity_id
_entity_poly.type
_entity_poly.pdbx_seq_one_letter_code
_entity_poly.pdbx_strand_id
1 'polypeptide(L)'
;MFFEKTYEVPTKGEGDVIDLTPLLERFLSESGAGDGVCTIAATGSTYAVTTAEYEPGLVEDFSRVLQGLVPRGPVYSHDARWGDGNGYAHVRASLAGPSVSFAVVGGKPRLGTWQQPVLLDFDNRPRTRRVSFCIAG
;
A
#
# COMPACT_ATOMS: atom_id res chain seq x y z
N MET A 1 14.20 6.48 19.58
CA MET A 1 13.03 7.31 19.27
C MET A 1 12.00 6.46 18.52
N PHE A 2 10.74 6.50 18.95
CA PHE A 2 9.62 5.83 18.27
C PHE A 2 8.54 6.87 17.98
N PHE A 3 8.05 6.92 16.75
CA PHE A 3 6.96 7.80 16.35
C PHE A 3 6.05 7.08 15.35
N GLU A 4 4.74 7.14 15.56
CA GLU A 4 3.74 6.47 14.72
C GLU A 4 2.61 7.43 14.38
N LYS A 5 2.09 7.32 13.15
CA LYS A 5 0.89 8.01 12.71
C LYS A 5 0.16 7.20 11.65
N THR A 6 -1.18 7.18 11.72
CA THR A 6 -2.02 6.59 10.68
C THR A 6 -2.66 7.67 9.83
N TYR A 7 -2.68 7.46 8.52
CA TYR A 7 -3.38 8.32 7.55
C TYR A 7 -4.58 7.59 6.95
N GLU A 8 -5.62 8.34 6.65
CA GLU A 8 -6.77 7.88 5.89
C GLU A 8 -6.61 8.25 4.42
N VAL A 9 -6.72 7.25 3.53
CA VAL A 9 -6.49 7.37 2.09
C VAL A 9 -7.76 6.95 1.36
N PRO A 10 -8.52 7.89 0.77
CA PRO A 10 -9.63 7.57 -0.11
C PRO A 10 -9.12 6.88 -1.39
N THR A 11 -9.84 5.87 -1.82
CA THR A 11 -9.50 5.03 -2.97
C THR A 11 -10.76 4.68 -3.75
N LYS A 12 -10.62 4.42 -5.04
CA LYS A 12 -11.68 3.93 -5.91
C LYS A 12 -11.88 2.42 -5.80
N GLY A 13 -10.96 1.72 -5.15
CA GLY A 13 -10.85 0.26 -5.19
C GLY A 13 -10.39 -0.19 -6.58
N GLU A 14 -10.66 -1.44 -6.89
CA GLU A 14 -10.57 -1.98 -8.24
C GLU A 14 -9.17 -1.96 -8.89
N GLY A 15 -8.10 -1.91 -8.10
CA GLY A 15 -6.72 -1.79 -8.56
C GLY A 15 -6.15 -0.36 -8.47
N ASP A 16 -6.85 0.56 -7.80
CA ASP A 16 -6.40 1.94 -7.60
C ASP A 16 -5.01 1.99 -6.94
N VAL A 17 -4.13 2.83 -7.47
CA VAL A 17 -2.74 2.99 -7.01
C VAL A 17 -2.56 4.41 -6.55
N ILE A 18 -2.16 4.59 -5.29
CA ILE A 18 -2.00 5.90 -4.67
C ILE A 18 -0.53 6.10 -4.26
N ASP A 19 0.08 7.17 -4.74
CA ASP A 19 1.41 7.59 -4.28
C ASP A 19 1.36 8.08 -2.83
N LEU A 20 2.14 7.42 -1.97
CA LEU A 20 2.25 7.74 -0.55
C LEU A 20 3.43 8.66 -0.25
N THR A 21 4.25 9.03 -1.25
CA THR A 21 5.42 9.90 -1.08
C THR A 21 5.09 11.21 -0.36
N PRO A 22 4.01 11.95 -0.72
CA PRO A 22 3.68 13.19 -0.01
C PRO A 22 3.34 12.97 1.47
N LEU A 23 2.72 11.83 1.80
CA LEU A 23 2.41 11.46 3.18
C LEU A 23 3.68 11.06 3.95
N LEU A 24 4.60 10.35 3.31
CA LEU A 24 5.89 9.98 3.88
C LEU A 24 6.73 11.23 4.23
N GLU A 25 6.84 12.18 3.30
CA GLU A 25 7.59 13.42 3.52
C GLU A 25 7.02 14.22 4.70
N ARG A 26 5.69 14.33 4.74
CA ARG A 26 4.99 14.96 5.87
C ARG A 26 5.24 14.21 7.17
N PHE A 27 5.12 12.89 7.17
CA PHE A 27 5.34 12.05 8.35
C PHE A 27 6.74 12.22 8.92
N LEU A 28 7.78 12.16 8.07
CA LEU A 28 9.17 12.30 8.50
C LEU A 28 9.45 13.70 9.04
N SER A 29 8.93 14.74 8.39
CA SER A 29 9.02 16.13 8.86
C SER A 29 8.38 16.31 10.24
N GLU A 30 7.16 15.78 10.44
CA GLU A 30 6.45 15.84 11.72
C GLU A 30 7.12 15.01 12.82
N SER A 31 7.76 13.89 12.45
CA SER A 31 8.42 13.01 13.42
C SER A 31 9.65 13.64 14.06
N GLY A 32 10.32 14.59 13.38
CA GLY A 32 11.62 15.12 13.79
C GLY A 32 12.73 14.06 13.89
N ALA A 33 12.51 12.87 13.31
CA ALA A 33 13.41 11.74 13.44
C ALA A 33 14.68 11.94 12.61
N GLY A 34 15.83 11.58 13.20
CA GLY A 34 17.14 11.58 12.53
C GLY A 34 17.36 10.31 11.71
N ASP A 35 18.11 9.37 12.29
CA ASP A 35 18.41 8.09 11.67
C ASP A 35 17.50 6.99 12.26
N GLY A 36 17.11 6.02 11.43
CA GLY A 36 16.27 4.91 11.87
C GLY A 36 15.73 4.07 10.73
N VAL A 37 14.68 3.30 11.01
CA VAL A 37 13.91 2.53 10.02
C VAL A 37 12.48 3.04 10.01
N CYS A 38 12.00 3.41 8.83
CA CYS A 38 10.60 3.74 8.61
C CYS A 38 9.88 2.54 7.99
N THR A 39 8.70 2.22 8.53
CA THR A 39 7.79 1.19 8.03
C THR A 39 6.46 1.84 7.66
N ILE A 40 5.97 1.55 6.45
CA ILE A 40 4.65 1.93 5.98
C ILE A 40 3.83 0.66 5.80
N ALA A 41 2.69 0.55 6.48
CA ALA A 41 1.90 -0.68 6.54
C ALA A 41 0.41 -0.43 6.29
N ALA A 42 -0.19 -1.31 5.49
CA ALA A 42 -1.63 -1.49 5.39
C ALA A 42 -2.18 -2.12 6.68
N THR A 43 -3.31 -1.62 7.17
CA THR A 43 -4.01 -2.15 8.35
C THR A 43 -5.28 -2.93 7.99
N GLY A 44 -5.32 -3.52 6.79
CA GLY A 44 -6.41 -4.39 6.36
C GLY A 44 -5.96 -5.40 5.30
N SER A 45 -6.88 -6.26 4.89
CA SER A 45 -6.56 -7.48 4.16
C SER A 45 -6.98 -7.48 2.69
N THR A 46 -7.41 -6.34 2.13
CA THR A 46 -7.82 -6.20 0.71
C THR A 46 -7.07 -5.09 -0.03
N TYR A 47 -6.00 -4.59 0.58
CA TYR A 47 -5.10 -3.60 0.00
C TYR A 47 -3.69 -3.85 0.55
N ALA A 48 -2.69 -3.35 -0.15
CA ALA A 48 -1.29 -3.55 0.16
C ALA A 48 -0.50 -2.23 0.11
N VAL A 49 0.69 -2.25 0.68
CA VAL A 49 1.69 -1.20 0.49
C VAL A 49 2.93 -1.84 -0.11
N THR A 50 3.41 -1.29 -1.21
CA THR A 50 4.64 -1.73 -1.87
C THR A 50 5.46 -0.51 -2.33
N THR A 51 6.55 -0.75 -3.08
CA THR A 51 7.28 0.32 -3.76
C THR A 51 7.27 0.08 -5.26
N ALA A 52 7.11 1.15 -6.04
CA ALA A 52 7.13 1.11 -7.50
C ALA A 52 7.56 2.46 -8.06
N GLU A 53 7.88 2.51 -9.35
CA GLU A 53 7.89 3.77 -10.07
C GLU A 53 6.43 4.23 -10.24
N TYR A 54 6.08 5.39 -9.68
CA TYR A 54 4.72 5.92 -9.83
C TYR A 54 4.57 6.65 -11.17
N GLU A 55 4.45 5.86 -12.24
CA GLU A 55 4.27 6.29 -13.62
C GLU A 55 2.93 5.75 -14.16
N PRO A 56 2.14 6.54 -14.92
CA PRO A 56 0.81 6.13 -15.39
C PRO A 56 0.75 4.76 -16.08
N GLY A 57 1.70 4.43 -16.95
CA GLY A 57 1.77 3.13 -17.62
C GLY A 57 2.01 1.98 -16.65
N LEU A 58 2.96 2.12 -15.72
CA LEU A 58 3.20 1.08 -14.70
C LEU A 58 1.99 0.91 -13.75
N VAL A 59 1.29 2.00 -13.43
CA VAL A 59 0.05 1.97 -12.65
C VAL A 59 -1.03 1.12 -13.34
N GLU A 60 -1.19 1.26 -14.66
CA GLU A 60 -2.11 0.44 -15.45
C GLU A 60 -1.66 -1.04 -15.51
N ASP A 61 -0.35 -1.27 -15.61
CA ASP A 61 0.23 -2.61 -15.67
C ASP A 61 -0.05 -3.44 -14.42
N PHE A 62 -0.07 -2.84 -13.23
CA PHE A 62 -0.47 -3.55 -12.00
C PHE A 62 -1.85 -4.18 -12.16
N SER A 63 -2.84 -3.40 -12.59
CA SER A 63 -4.21 -3.88 -12.77
C SER A 63 -4.28 -5.01 -13.81
N ARG A 64 -3.58 -4.83 -14.93
CA ARG A 64 -3.52 -5.81 -16.02
C ARG A 64 -2.89 -7.13 -15.59
N VAL A 65 -1.74 -7.09 -14.94
CA VAL A 65 -1.01 -8.28 -14.48
C VAL A 65 -1.78 -9.00 -13.39
N LEU A 66 -2.34 -8.27 -12.41
CA LEU A 66 -3.12 -8.87 -11.32
C LEU A 66 -4.40 -9.52 -11.83
N GLN A 67 -5.01 -9.01 -12.89
CA GLN A 67 -6.15 -9.67 -13.52
C GLN A 67 -5.76 -10.98 -14.21
N GLY A 68 -4.53 -11.10 -14.72
CA GLY A 68 -4.02 -12.37 -15.27
C GLY A 68 -3.62 -13.39 -14.20
N LEU A 69 -2.99 -12.94 -13.11
CA LEU A 69 -2.51 -13.83 -12.03
C LEU A 69 -3.60 -14.26 -11.05
N VAL A 70 -4.45 -13.32 -10.63
CA VAL A 70 -5.50 -13.53 -9.64
C VAL A 70 -6.77 -12.87 -10.18
N PRO A 71 -7.45 -13.49 -11.15
CA PRO A 71 -8.57 -12.88 -11.86
C PRO A 71 -9.76 -12.62 -10.94
N ARG A 72 -10.51 -11.57 -11.26
CA ARG A 72 -11.91 -11.43 -10.85
C ARG A 72 -12.77 -12.49 -11.52
N GLY A 73 -13.79 -12.99 -10.82
CA GLY A 73 -14.85 -13.80 -11.43
C GLY A 73 -14.91 -15.29 -11.09
N PRO A 74 -13.80 -16.07 -10.89
CA PRO A 74 -13.97 -17.40 -10.34
C PRO A 74 -14.55 -17.27 -8.93
N VAL A 75 -15.43 -18.20 -8.54
CA VAL A 75 -15.98 -18.20 -7.17
C VAL A 75 -14.84 -18.59 -6.23
N TYR A 76 -14.29 -17.60 -5.53
CA TYR A 76 -13.41 -17.90 -4.42
C TYR A 76 -14.26 -18.53 -3.31
N SER A 77 -13.71 -19.50 -2.59
CA SER A 77 -14.42 -20.11 -1.46
C SER A 77 -14.79 -19.07 -0.39
N HIS A 78 -14.04 -17.97 -0.31
CA HIS A 78 -14.40 -16.79 0.47
C HIS A 78 -15.75 -16.20 0.05
N ASP A 79 -15.93 -15.95 -1.25
CA ASP A 79 -17.15 -15.37 -1.80
C ASP A 79 -18.36 -16.30 -1.57
N ALA A 80 -18.15 -17.62 -1.71
CA ALA A 80 -19.20 -18.62 -1.45
C ALA A 80 -19.67 -18.62 0.02
N ARG A 81 -18.82 -18.18 0.95
CA ARG A 81 -19.14 -18.11 2.39
C ARG A 81 -19.71 -16.76 2.81
N TRP A 82 -19.17 -15.66 2.27
CA TRP A 82 -19.44 -14.30 2.76
C TRP A 82 -20.30 -13.45 1.81
N GLY A 83 -20.35 -13.80 0.52
CA GLY A 83 -21.15 -13.08 -0.49
C GLY A 83 -20.69 -11.64 -0.75
N ASP A 84 -19.49 -11.26 -0.33
CA ASP A 84 -18.93 -9.91 -0.48
C ASP A 84 -18.18 -9.71 -1.81
N GLY A 85 -17.84 -10.78 -2.52
CA GLY A 85 -17.32 -10.76 -3.89
C GLY A 85 -15.91 -10.18 -3.99
N ASN A 86 -15.13 -10.23 -2.91
CA ASN A 86 -13.78 -9.68 -2.84
C ASN A 86 -12.72 -10.71 -2.40
N GLY A 87 -13.03 -12.01 -2.49
CA GLY A 87 -12.06 -13.07 -2.20
C GLY A 87 -10.76 -12.93 -3.00
N TYR A 88 -10.85 -12.50 -4.26
CA TYR A 88 -9.68 -12.19 -5.09
C TYR A 88 -8.82 -11.04 -4.51
N ALA A 89 -9.45 -10.05 -3.88
CA ALA A 89 -8.77 -8.89 -3.30
C ALA A 89 -7.87 -9.30 -2.13
N HIS A 90 -8.32 -10.27 -1.32
CA HIS A 90 -7.54 -10.85 -0.24
C HIS A 90 -6.28 -11.56 -0.75
N VAL A 91 -6.42 -12.35 -1.82
CA VAL A 91 -5.29 -13.07 -2.42
C VAL A 91 -4.29 -12.08 -3.02
N ARG A 92 -4.76 -11.07 -3.77
CA ARG A 92 -3.89 -10.01 -4.33
C ARG A 92 -3.14 -9.25 -3.22
N ALA A 93 -3.82 -8.86 -2.15
CA ALA A 93 -3.20 -8.18 -1.01
C ALA A 93 -2.13 -9.04 -0.33
N SER A 94 -2.41 -10.33 -0.16
CA SER A 94 -1.47 -11.28 0.45
C SER A 94 -0.22 -11.49 -0.39
N LEU A 95 -0.34 -11.49 -1.72
CA LEU A 95 0.78 -11.62 -2.65
C LEU A 95 1.64 -10.35 -2.72
N ALA A 96 1.01 -9.17 -2.71
CA ALA A 96 1.73 -7.90 -2.75
C ALA A 96 2.46 -7.59 -1.44
N GLY A 97 1.93 -8.07 -0.30
CA GLY A 97 2.50 -7.87 1.03
C GLY A 97 1.93 -6.62 1.73
N PRO A 98 1.82 -6.65 3.07
CA PRO A 98 1.11 -5.59 3.80
C PRO A 98 1.95 -4.34 4.04
N SER A 99 3.28 -4.39 3.89
CA SER A 99 4.14 -3.29 4.30
C SER A 99 5.48 -3.25 3.58
N VAL A 100 6.09 -2.06 3.59
CA VAL A 100 7.49 -1.83 3.21
C VAL A 100 8.24 -1.18 4.35
N SER A 101 9.53 -1.50 4.45
CA SER A 101 10.44 -0.88 5.42
C SER A 101 11.72 -0.45 4.73
N PHE A 102 12.22 0.73 5.08
CA PHE A 102 13.44 1.29 4.52
C PHE A 102 14.17 2.16 5.56
N ALA A 103 15.48 2.31 5.38
CA ALA A 103 16.29 3.15 6.24
C ALA A 103 15.94 4.63 6.05
N VAL A 104 16.03 5.39 7.12
CA VAL A 104 16.01 6.86 7.13
C VAL A 104 17.35 7.31 7.67
N VAL A 105 18.01 8.22 6.97
CA VAL A 105 19.34 8.73 7.35
C VAL A 105 19.36 10.24 7.12
N GLY A 106 19.76 11.00 8.13
CA GLY A 106 19.71 12.45 8.14
C GLY A 106 18.29 12.99 7.93
N GLY A 107 17.27 12.28 8.46
CA GLY A 107 15.86 12.61 8.29
C GLY A 107 15.31 12.37 6.88
N LYS A 108 16.07 11.73 5.98
CA LYS A 108 15.66 11.45 4.60
C LYS A 108 15.49 9.95 4.34
N PRO A 109 14.42 9.52 3.65
CA PRO A 109 14.23 8.13 3.31
C PRO A 109 15.29 7.66 2.30
N ARG A 110 15.83 6.47 2.50
CA ARG A 110 16.78 5.80 1.59
C ARG A 110 16.03 4.96 0.57
N LEU A 111 15.32 5.66 -0.31
CA LEU A 111 14.63 5.08 -1.47
C LEU A 111 15.35 5.48 -2.75
N GLY A 112 15.30 4.61 -3.77
CA GLY A 112 15.74 4.96 -5.12
C GLY A 112 14.86 6.04 -5.75
N THR A 113 15.39 6.72 -6.77
CA THR A 113 14.66 7.79 -7.50
C THR A 113 13.31 7.34 -8.06
N TRP A 114 13.21 6.06 -8.44
CA TRP A 114 12.02 5.42 -9.03
C TRP A 114 11.40 4.38 -8.08
N GLN A 115 11.48 4.62 -6.77
CA GLN A 115 11.04 3.69 -5.73
C GLN A 115 10.05 4.36 -4.77
N GLN A 116 8.99 4.95 -5.33
CA GLN A 116 7.91 5.58 -4.55
C GLN A 116 7.17 4.53 -3.74
N PRO A 117 6.88 4.77 -2.45
CA PRO A 117 5.92 3.95 -1.71
C PRO A 117 4.51 4.18 -2.27
N VAL A 118 3.81 3.10 -2.56
CA VAL A 118 2.45 3.16 -3.12
C VAL A 118 1.49 2.26 -2.36
N LEU A 119 0.24 2.71 -2.24
CA LEU A 119 -0.88 1.88 -1.82
C LEU A 119 -1.53 1.25 -3.06
N LEU A 120 -1.82 -0.04 -2.99
CA LEU A 120 -2.60 -0.77 -4.00
C LEU A 120 -3.92 -1.23 -3.38
N ASP A 121 -5.05 -0.74 -3.87
CA ASP A 121 -6.37 -1.15 -3.39
C ASP A 121 -7.03 -2.16 -4.33
N PHE A 122 -7.30 -3.37 -3.84
CA PHE A 122 -7.87 -4.45 -4.64
C PHE A 122 -9.35 -4.71 -4.42
N ASP A 123 -9.99 -4.00 -3.47
CA ASP A 123 -11.39 -4.28 -3.12
C ASP A 123 -12.34 -3.84 -4.23
N ASN A 124 -13.52 -4.45 -4.27
CA ASN A 124 -14.45 -4.32 -5.40
C ASN A 124 -15.29 -3.03 -5.40
N ARG A 125 -14.93 -2.06 -4.57
CA ARG A 125 -15.64 -0.78 -4.41
C ARG A 125 -14.74 0.29 -3.78
N PRO A 126 -15.10 1.58 -3.88
CA PRO A 126 -14.40 2.66 -3.20
C PRO A 126 -14.33 2.48 -1.68
N ARG A 127 -13.19 2.83 -1.09
CA ARG A 127 -12.91 2.69 0.35
C ARG A 127 -12.07 3.86 0.87
N THR A 128 -12.12 4.07 2.18
CA THR A 128 -11.11 4.83 2.91
C THR A 128 -10.18 3.85 3.60
N ARG A 129 -8.92 3.81 3.17
CA ARG A 129 -7.90 2.91 3.72
C ARG A 129 -7.10 3.57 4.81
N ARG A 130 -6.63 2.78 5.77
CA ARG A 130 -5.83 3.25 6.90
C ARG A 130 -4.39 2.75 6.75
N VAL A 131 -3.48 3.68 6.52
CA VAL A 131 -2.05 3.35 6.33
C VAL A 131 -1.27 3.85 7.53
N SER A 132 -0.64 2.94 8.26
CA SER A 132 0.19 3.28 9.41
C SER A 132 1.64 3.50 8.98
N PHE A 133 2.20 4.60 9.45
CA PHE A 133 3.60 4.98 9.29
C PHE A 133 4.24 4.94 10.66
N CYS A 134 5.37 4.24 10.77
CA CYS A 134 6.13 4.12 12.00
C CYS A 134 7.60 4.38 11.70
N ILE A 135 8.28 5.11 12.57
CA ILE A 135 9.75 5.22 12.55
C ILE A 135 10.31 4.84 13.91
N ALA A 136 11.34 3.99 13.89
CA ALA A 136 12.09 3.55 15.05
C ALA A 136 13.59 3.73 14.78
N GLY A 137 14.30 4.37 15.71
CA GLY A 137 15.74 4.63 15.64
C GLY A 137 16.36 4.89 17.00
#